data_AF-A0A7Z1R4K7-F1
#
_entry.id   AF-A0A7Z1R4K7-F1
#
_cell.length_a   1.000
_cell.length_b   1.000
_cell.length_c   1.000
_cell.angle_alpha   90.00
_cell.angle_beta   90.00
_cell.angle_gamma   90.00
#
_symmetry.space_group_name_H-M   'P 1'
#
loop_
_entity.id
_entity.type
_entity.pdbx_description
1 polymer ?
#
loop_
_entity_poly.entity_id
_entity_poly.type
_entity_poly.pdbx_seq_one_letter_code
_entity_poly.pdbx_strand_id
1 'polypeptide(L)'
;MRWMPAAAIVVLVASACGDGGRPAPSTDVAPEPRRAVVWLSEGGLDEITAAELARVGIDEVVVRRGVVDLAGEAPVIRFVPKPPIAGGLPAGCLLAVEGAREGLDAAAAASVWRAVMAEEAGAPPAEIVLDLPDLPPGTADFVARLAASAGVPVVPVLTVNQLGQEEGRLVAAAAGRCMVPAFGTGNRDLRGAGEGGTLPLAKKLEPLAGLRVGVRIGIALRPVVQPALGRWGDDLGPLTEPENAEVRTSSELDRSFVVRQPLEWSGRRWTPGEALAIRWWDASRLHASLAEIDHVTLPEIVGWDLVPLPPAGARLGIGEEALVGYLAGEGPAPEVRCELARSGGTVRVTLTNSGPFTSAVSGVSNWLEIAASQGSVVVSDRGSFDSIELGTRQRGEWKALVGEVADAVRFRETQIGPGEQLTTGSVRLTATRAKARVRWHVLLSSGQEVSGELTPQ
;
A
#
# COMPACT_ATOMS: atom_id res chain seq x y z
N MET A 1 -38.04 -13.59 -5.73
CA MET A 1 -37.95 -14.43 -6.95
C MET A 1 -36.50 -14.85 -7.09
N ARG A 2 -36.23 -16.15 -6.99
CA ARG A 2 -34.89 -16.77 -7.05
C ARG A 2 -34.42 -16.83 -8.50
N TRP A 3 -33.22 -16.34 -8.80
CA TRP A 3 -32.48 -16.71 -10.00
C TRP A 3 -31.07 -17.14 -9.57
N MET A 4 -30.78 -18.42 -9.78
CA MET A 4 -29.46 -19.03 -9.76
C MET A 4 -29.13 -19.49 -11.20
N PRO A 5 -27.85 -19.73 -11.52
CA PRO A 5 -27.24 -19.37 -12.79
C PRO A 5 -27.29 -20.49 -13.85
N ALA A 6 -27.23 -20.10 -15.12
CA ALA A 6 -27.02 -21.01 -16.24
C ALA A 6 -25.51 -21.26 -16.43
N ALA A 7 -25.10 -22.50 -16.17
CA ALA A 7 -23.80 -23.04 -16.52
C ALA A 7 -23.71 -23.23 -18.05
N ALA A 8 -22.66 -22.71 -18.68
CA ALA A 8 -22.34 -23.00 -20.07
C ALA A 8 -21.33 -24.15 -20.14
N ILE A 9 -21.80 -25.27 -20.68
CA ILE A 9 -21.03 -26.46 -21.05
C ILE A 9 -20.33 -26.17 -22.37
N VAL A 10 -18.99 -26.24 -22.41
CA VAL A 10 -18.22 -26.25 -23.67
C VAL A 10 -17.89 -27.68 -24.03
N VAL A 11 -18.43 -28.11 -25.17
CA VAL A 11 -18.21 -29.43 -25.78
C VAL A 11 -16.88 -29.42 -26.52
N LEU A 12 -15.98 -30.32 -26.12
CA LEU A 12 -14.75 -30.67 -26.83
C LEU A 12 -15.10 -31.53 -28.07
N VAL A 13 -14.84 -31.01 -29.27
CA VAL A 13 -14.86 -31.79 -30.51
C VAL A 13 -13.44 -32.24 -30.81
N ALA A 14 -13.16 -33.52 -30.60
CA ALA A 14 -11.95 -34.18 -31.06
C ALA A 14 -12.05 -34.48 -32.56
N SER A 15 -11.09 -33.98 -33.34
CA SER A 15 -10.83 -34.45 -34.71
C SER A 15 -9.32 -34.68 -34.83
N ALA A 16 -8.92 -35.94 -34.89
CA ALA A 16 -7.55 -36.36 -35.17
C ALA A 16 -7.45 -36.82 -36.63
N CYS A 17 -6.40 -36.39 -37.34
CA CYS A 17 -5.55 -37.19 -38.24
C CYS A 17 -4.61 -36.26 -39.04
N GLY A 18 -3.29 -36.47 -38.93
CA GLY A 18 -2.30 -35.86 -39.83
C GLY A 18 -0.91 -35.70 -39.18
N ASP A 19 -0.08 -36.73 -39.30
CA ASP A 19 1.31 -36.82 -38.84
C ASP A 19 2.24 -35.75 -39.44
N GLY A 20 3.15 -35.23 -38.60
CA GLY A 20 4.28 -34.41 -39.03
C GLY A 20 4.99 -33.76 -37.83
N GLY A 21 6.09 -34.38 -37.39
CA GLY A 21 7.03 -33.97 -36.34
C GLY A 21 6.81 -32.61 -35.68
N ARG A 22 6.08 -32.60 -34.56
CA ARG A 22 5.98 -31.46 -33.65
C ARG A 22 6.94 -31.68 -32.47
N PRO A 23 7.70 -30.67 -32.03
CA PRO A 23 8.36 -30.73 -30.73
C PRO A 23 7.30 -31.05 -29.68
N ALA A 24 7.67 -31.82 -28.65
CA ALA A 24 6.78 -32.19 -27.56
C ALA A 24 5.95 -30.97 -27.14
N PRO A 25 4.62 -31.09 -26.99
CA PRO A 25 3.81 -29.98 -26.51
C PRO A 25 4.47 -29.49 -25.23
N SER A 26 4.82 -28.20 -25.21
CA SER A 26 5.18 -27.54 -23.96
C SER A 26 4.07 -27.92 -22.99
N THR A 27 4.41 -28.67 -21.95
CA THR A 27 3.52 -28.78 -20.80
C THR A 27 3.25 -27.34 -20.39
N ASP A 28 2.07 -26.84 -20.74
CA ASP A 28 1.46 -25.68 -20.11
C ASP A 28 1.41 -26.05 -18.64
N VAL A 29 2.46 -25.67 -17.92
CA VAL A 29 2.44 -25.68 -16.47
C VAL A 29 1.32 -24.70 -16.14
N ALA A 30 0.25 -25.21 -15.54
CA ALA A 30 -0.84 -24.36 -15.11
C ALA A 30 -0.24 -23.22 -14.27
N PRO A 31 -0.64 -21.96 -14.53
CA PRO A 31 -0.09 -20.83 -13.80
C PRO A 31 -0.29 -21.08 -12.31
N GLU A 32 0.75 -20.84 -11.53
CA GLU A 32 0.66 -21.05 -10.10
C GLU A 32 -0.34 -20.06 -9.49
N PRO A 33 -1.10 -20.49 -8.46
CA PRO A 33 -1.96 -19.55 -7.75
C PRO A 33 -1.10 -18.42 -7.19
N ARG A 34 -1.56 -17.18 -7.40
CA ARG A 34 -0.86 -16.00 -6.91
C ARG A 34 -0.77 -16.05 -5.39
N ARG A 35 0.43 -15.90 -4.86
CA ARG A 35 0.70 -15.88 -3.42
C ARG A 35 0.65 -14.47 -2.87
N ALA A 36 -0.11 -14.26 -1.80
CA ALA A 36 -0.10 -13.03 -1.02
C ALA A 36 0.76 -13.24 0.24
N VAL A 37 1.81 -12.44 0.38
CA VAL A 37 2.78 -12.58 1.47
C VAL A 37 2.92 -11.28 2.24
N VAL A 38 3.08 -11.39 3.56
CA VAL A 38 3.34 -10.25 4.44
C VAL A 38 4.64 -10.43 5.20
N TRP A 39 5.47 -9.40 5.24
CA TRP A 39 6.72 -9.44 6.01
C TRP A 39 6.49 -8.94 7.42
N LEU A 40 6.89 -9.71 8.43
CA LEU A 40 6.72 -9.30 9.82
C LEU A 40 7.83 -8.36 10.27
N SER A 41 7.45 -7.43 11.14
CA SER A 41 8.41 -6.66 11.93
C SER A 41 8.85 -7.46 13.17
N GLU A 42 9.77 -6.89 13.96
CA GLU A 42 10.33 -7.54 15.16
C GLU A 42 9.28 -7.91 16.22
N GLY A 43 8.08 -7.30 16.17
CA GLY A 43 6.99 -7.58 17.12
C GLY A 43 6.34 -8.96 16.97
N GLY A 44 6.55 -9.64 15.84
CA GLY A 44 5.95 -10.94 15.57
C GLY A 44 4.48 -10.87 15.14
N LEU A 45 3.78 -11.99 15.35
CA LEU A 45 2.39 -12.19 14.94
C LEU A 45 1.64 -13.00 15.98
N ASP A 46 0.59 -12.42 16.56
CA ASP A 46 -0.31 -13.11 17.48
C ASP A 46 -1.38 -13.95 16.74
N GLU A 47 -2.10 -14.77 17.49
CA GLU A 47 -3.04 -15.76 16.93
C GLU A 47 -4.27 -15.11 16.29
N ILE A 48 -4.74 -13.97 16.83
CA ILE A 48 -5.91 -13.25 16.31
C ILE A 48 -5.53 -12.62 14.97
N THR A 49 -4.41 -11.90 14.94
CA THR A 49 -3.91 -11.25 13.73
C THR A 49 -3.58 -12.28 12.65
N ALA A 50 -2.95 -13.41 13.00
CA ALA A 50 -2.69 -14.50 12.05
C ALA A 50 -3.98 -15.07 11.45
N ALA A 51 -5.01 -15.30 12.27
CA ALA A 51 -6.29 -15.81 11.79
C ALA A 51 -6.99 -14.81 10.85
N GLU A 52 -6.93 -13.51 11.17
CA GLU A 52 -7.46 -12.45 10.31
C GLU A 52 -6.70 -12.36 8.98
N LEU A 53 -5.37 -12.40 9.00
CA LEU A 53 -4.56 -12.41 7.77
C LEU A 53 -4.88 -13.62 6.89
N ALA A 54 -4.98 -14.82 7.48
CA ALA A 54 -5.37 -16.03 6.74
C ALA A 54 -6.78 -15.90 6.15
N ARG A 55 -7.73 -15.34 6.91
CA ARG A 55 -9.12 -15.11 6.48
C ARG A 55 -9.20 -14.18 5.27
N VAL A 56 -8.34 -13.17 5.20
CA VAL A 56 -8.29 -12.21 4.08
C VAL A 56 -7.36 -12.65 2.96
N GLY A 57 -6.91 -13.90 2.96
CA GLY A 57 -6.19 -14.52 1.85
C GLY A 57 -4.68 -14.29 1.86
N ILE A 58 -4.06 -13.98 3.00
CA ILE A 58 -2.61 -14.05 3.14
C ILE A 58 -2.18 -15.51 3.27
N ASP A 59 -1.29 -15.95 2.38
CA ASP A 59 -0.85 -17.35 2.27
C ASP A 59 0.37 -17.66 3.13
N GLU A 60 1.21 -16.66 3.39
CA GLU A 60 2.50 -16.84 4.06
C GLU A 60 2.93 -15.55 4.77
N VAL A 61 3.73 -15.72 5.83
CA VAL A 61 4.49 -14.63 6.44
C VAL A 61 5.99 -14.83 6.27
N VAL A 62 6.73 -13.74 6.03
CA VAL A 62 8.19 -13.77 5.93
C VAL A 62 8.79 -13.03 7.12
N VAL A 63 9.81 -13.64 7.73
CA VAL A 63 10.48 -13.07 8.90
C VAL A 63 11.95 -12.84 8.62
N ARG A 64 12.47 -11.66 8.96
CA ARG A 64 13.91 -11.40 8.94
C ARG A 64 14.59 -12.25 10.00
N ARG A 65 15.43 -13.19 9.57
CA ARG A 65 16.13 -14.12 10.48
C ARG A 65 17.59 -13.78 10.66
N GLY A 66 18.23 -12.99 9.80
CA GLY A 66 19.60 -12.58 10.04
C GLY A 66 20.34 -12.09 8.81
N VAL A 67 21.68 -12.12 8.94
CA VAL A 67 22.63 -11.75 7.89
C VAL A 67 23.54 -12.94 7.58
N VAL A 68 23.80 -13.18 6.30
CA VAL A 68 24.77 -14.15 5.78
C VAL A 68 25.91 -13.37 5.15
N ASP A 69 27.10 -13.47 5.73
CA ASP A 69 28.33 -12.95 5.16
C ASP A 69 29.00 -14.02 4.31
N LEU A 70 29.18 -13.71 3.02
CA LEU A 70 29.75 -14.59 2.00
C LEU A 70 31.17 -14.20 1.58
N ALA A 71 31.83 -13.28 2.29
CA ALA A 71 33.16 -12.80 1.91
C ALA A 71 34.27 -13.84 2.16
N GLY A 72 34.08 -14.73 3.14
CA GLY A 72 35.05 -15.74 3.52
C GLY A 72 35.06 -17.00 2.65
N GLU A 73 35.97 -17.92 2.95
CA GLU A 73 35.93 -19.29 2.38
C GLU A 73 34.70 -20.07 2.89
N ALA A 74 34.31 -19.84 4.15
CA ALA A 74 33.11 -20.39 4.76
C ALA A 74 32.11 -19.26 5.06
N PRO A 75 30.81 -19.44 4.73
CA PRO A 75 29.77 -18.49 5.09
C PRO A 75 29.66 -18.28 6.61
N VAL A 76 29.51 -17.04 7.05
CA VAL A 76 29.24 -16.70 8.45
C VAL A 76 27.81 -16.19 8.57
N ILE A 77 27.03 -16.79 9.47
CA ILE A 77 25.60 -16.44 9.62
C ILE A 77 25.36 -15.91 11.02
N ARG A 78 24.73 -14.74 11.08
CA ARG A 78 24.31 -14.08 12.32
C ARG A 78 22.81 -14.02 12.35
N PHE A 79 22.19 -14.93 13.10
CA PHE A 79 20.75 -14.94 13.31
C PHE A 79 20.35 -13.88 14.34
N VAL A 80 19.21 -13.24 14.10
CA VAL A 80 18.49 -12.45 15.10
C VAL A 80 17.49 -13.35 15.83
N PRO A 81 17.03 -13.01 17.04
CA PRO A 81 16.00 -13.79 17.72
C PRO A 81 14.74 -13.94 16.86
N LYS A 82 14.17 -15.15 16.82
CA LYS A 82 12.91 -15.40 16.10
C LYS A 82 11.78 -14.67 16.83
N PRO A 83 11.04 -13.77 16.18
CA PRO A 83 9.85 -13.20 16.78
C PRO A 83 8.78 -14.29 16.98
N PRO A 84 7.87 -14.13 17.95
CA PRO A 84 6.78 -15.06 18.13
C PRO A 84 5.86 -15.06 16.89
N ILE A 85 5.50 -16.24 16.40
CA ILE A 85 4.56 -16.41 15.28
C ILE A 85 3.52 -17.44 15.71
N ALA A 86 2.29 -16.99 15.94
CA ALA A 86 1.15 -17.83 16.25
C ALA A 86 0.23 -18.04 15.02
N GLY A 87 -0.78 -18.90 15.14
CA GLY A 87 -1.84 -19.05 14.14
C GLY A 87 -1.52 -19.90 12.89
N GLY A 88 -0.36 -20.56 12.84
CA GLY A 88 -0.09 -21.65 11.90
C GLY A 88 0.12 -21.25 10.43
N LEU A 89 0.18 -19.95 10.11
CA LEU A 89 0.60 -19.49 8.78
C LEU A 89 2.01 -20.02 8.47
N PRO A 90 2.26 -20.53 7.25
CA PRO A 90 3.60 -20.85 6.80
C PRO A 90 4.55 -19.66 7.00
N ALA A 91 5.78 -19.93 7.43
CA ALA A 91 6.77 -18.90 7.74
C ALA A 91 8.02 -19.05 6.87
N GLY A 92 8.28 -18.06 6.02
CA GLY A 92 9.50 -17.90 5.25
C GLY A 92 10.63 -17.23 6.06
N CYS A 93 11.87 -17.49 5.65
CA CYS A 93 13.09 -16.98 6.27
C CYS A 93 13.75 -15.95 5.35
N LEU A 94 13.79 -14.68 5.76
CA LEU A 94 14.54 -13.63 5.06
C LEU A 94 15.96 -13.52 5.63
N LEU A 95 16.94 -13.65 4.76
CA LEU A 95 18.36 -13.47 5.04
C LEU A 95 18.92 -12.33 4.20
N ALA A 96 19.52 -11.33 4.84
CA ALA A 96 20.29 -10.31 4.15
C ALA A 96 21.68 -10.85 3.81
N VAL A 97 22.16 -10.63 2.59
CA VAL A 97 23.48 -11.08 2.16
C VAL A 97 24.46 -9.92 2.19
N GLU A 98 25.62 -10.15 2.80
CA GLU A 98 26.74 -9.21 2.83
C GLU A 98 27.99 -9.86 2.24
N GLY A 99 28.87 -9.03 1.65
CA GLY A 99 30.21 -9.46 1.28
C GLY A 99 30.27 -10.55 0.20
N ALA A 100 29.24 -10.70 -0.63
CA ALA A 100 29.25 -11.70 -1.70
C ALA A 100 30.50 -11.55 -2.57
N ARG A 101 31.19 -12.68 -2.81
CA ARG A 101 32.40 -12.76 -3.66
C ARG A 101 32.18 -13.69 -4.84
N GLU A 102 33.10 -13.65 -5.79
CA GLU A 102 33.16 -14.62 -6.87
C GLU A 102 33.53 -16.03 -6.37
N GLY A 103 33.09 -17.05 -7.10
CA GLY A 103 33.45 -18.44 -6.84
C GLY A 103 32.80 -19.03 -5.59
N LEU A 104 31.53 -18.71 -5.34
CA LEU A 104 30.71 -19.40 -4.34
C LEU A 104 30.41 -20.82 -4.80
N ASP A 105 30.83 -21.81 -4.01
CA ASP A 105 30.72 -23.22 -4.37
C ASP A 105 29.52 -23.93 -3.73
N ALA A 106 29.37 -25.22 -4.01
CA ALA A 106 28.31 -26.04 -3.42
C ALA A 106 28.44 -26.21 -1.90
N ALA A 107 29.66 -26.15 -1.36
CA ALA A 107 29.90 -26.29 0.07
C ALA A 107 29.38 -25.05 0.83
N ALA A 108 29.53 -23.85 0.25
CA ALA A 108 28.96 -22.62 0.78
C ALA A 108 27.43 -22.71 0.86
N ALA A 109 26.75 -23.05 -0.24
CA ALA A 109 25.30 -23.20 -0.26
C ALA A 109 24.78 -24.24 0.76
N ALA A 110 25.43 -25.41 0.83
CA ALA A 110 25.08 -26.44 1.81
C ALA A 110 25.38 -26.01 3.27
N SER A 111 26.39 -25.17 3.49
CA SER A 111 26.69 -24.59 4.81
C SER A 111 25.59 -23.65 5.26
N VAL A 112 25.12 -22.76 4.37
CA VAL A 112 24.03 -21.84 4.67
C VAL A 112 22.76 -22.60 5.02
N TRP A 113 22.39 -23.59 4.21
CA TRP A 113 21.19 -24.40 4.48
C TRP A 113 21.26 -25.14 5.82
N ARG A 114 22.40 -25.77 6.14
CA ARG A 114 22.58 -26.47 7.42
C ARG A 114 22.42 -25.54 8.62
N ALA A 115 22.94 -24.32 8.52
CA ALA A 115 22.79 -23.33 9.59
C ALA A 115 21.32 -22.90 9.77
N VAL A 116 20.59 -22.67 8.67
CA VAL A 116 19.15 -22.36 8.71
C VAL A 116 18.36 -23.49 9.38
N MET A 117 18.61 -24.74 9.00
CA MET A 117 17.92 -25.89 9.61
C MET A 117 18.25 -26.09 11.08
N ALA A 118 19.49 -25.79 11.49
CA ALA A 118 19.87 -25.83 12.90
C ALA A 118 19.14 -24.76 13.72
N GLU A 119 19.02 -23.55 13.18
CA GLU A 119 18.31 -22.44 13.83
C GLU A 119 16.80 -22.69 13.91
N GLU A 120 16.19 -23.24 12.87
CA GLU A 120 14.76 -23.58 12.84
C GLU A 120 14.44 -24.93 13.54
N ALA A 121 15.37 -25.44 14.36
CA ALA A 121 15.24 -26.67 15.14
C ALA A 121 14.78 -27.89 14.30
N GLY A 122 15.22 -27.97 13.05
CA GLY A 122 14.91 -29.05 12.11
C GLY A 122 13.59 -28.91 11.35
N ALA A 123 12.80 -27.87 11.59
CA ALA A 123 11.61 -27.57 10.80
C ALA A 123 11.99 -26.68 9.60
N PRO A 124 11.78 -27.10 8.35
CA PRO A 124 12.13 -26.27 7.20
C PRO A 124 11.22 -25.04 7.11
N PRO A 125 11.75 -23.85 6.77
CA PRO A 125 10.92 -22.68 6.47
C PRO A 125 10.10 -22.92 5.19
N ALA A 126 9.03 -22.15 5.01
CA ALA A 126 8.20 -22.21 3.80
C ALA A 126 8.98 -21.82 2.54
N GLU A 127 9.86 -20.82 2.67
CA GLU A 127 10.81 -20.38 1.64
C GLU A 127 12.03 -19.70 2.28
N ILE A 128 13.07 -19.48 1.47
CA ILE A 128 14.21 -18.63 1.83
C ILE A 128 14.17 -17.40 0.93
N VAL A 129 13.94 -16.22 1.50
CA VAL A 129 14.07 -14.94 0.80
C VAL A 129 15.50 -14.43 0.99
N LEU A 130 16.19 -14.09 -0.10
CA LEU A 130 17.54 -13.56 -0.06
C LEU A 130 17.56 -12.09 -0.50
N ASP A 131 17.88 -11.17 0.41
CA ASP A 131 18.17 -9.79 0.02
C ASP A 131 19.63 -9.68 -0.45
N LEU A 132 19.80 -9.55 -1.78
CA LEU A 132 21.09 -9.54 -2.47
C LEU A 132 21.44 -8.11 -2.91
N PRO A 133 22.13 -7.30 -2.09
CA PRO A 133 22.51 -5.93 -2.46
C PRO A 133 23.47 -5.89 -3.64
N ASP A 134 24.41 -6.84 -3.69
CA ASP A 134 25.42 -6.97 -4.74
C ASP A 134 25.28 -8.32 -5.46
N LEU A 135 25.62 -8.33 -6.75
CA LEU A 135 25.53 -9.49 -7.62
C LEU A 135 26.88 -9.72 -8.31
N PRO A 136 27.92 -10.20 -7.60
CA PRO A 136 29.15 -10.63 -8.25
C PRO A 136 28.92 -11.88 -9.12
N PRO A 137 29.78 -12.14 -10.12
CA PRO A 137 29.72 -13.35 -10.92
C PRO A 137 29.69 -14.63 -10.07
N GLY A 138 28.71 -15.50 -10.36
CA GLY A 138 28.52 -16.78 -9.66
C GLY A 138 27.45 -16.75 -8.56
N THR A 139 26.82 -15.60 -8.34
CA THR A 139 25.65 -15.49 -7.45
C THR A 139 24.52 -16.40 -7.96
N ALA A 140 24.31 -16.47 -9.28
CA ALA A 140 23.30 -17.34 -9.87
C ALA A 140 23.52 -18.84 -9.53
N ASP A 141 24.76 -19.31 -9.63
CA ASP A 141 25.13 -20.68 -9.28
C ASP A 141 24.92 -20.97 -7.78
N PHE A 142 25.28 -20.01 -6.91
CA PHE A 142 25.03 -20.12 -5.49
C PHE A 142 23.53 -20.26 -5.18
N VAL A 143 22.69 -19.42 -5.78
CA VAL A 143 21.23 -19.46 -5.58
C VAL A 143 20.64 -20.79 -6.07
N ALA A 144 21.03 -21.27 -7.26
CA ALA A 144 20.58 -22.56 -7.77
C ALA A 144 21.00 -23.73 -6.85
N ARG A 145 22.23 -23.71 -6.33
CA ARG A 145 22.73 -24.75 -5.41
C ARG A 145 22.05 -24.69 -4.05
N LEU A 146 21.75 -23.49 -3.54
CA LEU A 146 21.00 -23.33 -2.32
C LEU A 146 19.58 -23.87 -2.47
N ALA A 147 18.89 -23.53 -3.57
CA ALA A 147 17.55 -24.05 -3.87
C ALA A 147 17.55 -25.58 -3.95
N ALA A 148 18.51 -26.17 -4.66
CA ALA A 148 18.66 -27.62 -4.76
C ALA A 148 18.96 -28.29 -3.41
N SER A 149 19.74 -27.63 -2.54
CA SER A 149 20.11 -28.17 -1.22
C SER A 149 18.96 -28.03 -0.21
N ALA A 150 18.21 -26.93 -0.29
CA ALA A 150 17.18 -26.60 0.68
C ALA A 150 15.89 -27.39 0.45
N GLY A 151 15.58 -27.72 -0.81
CA GLY A 151 14.32 -28.39 -1.15
C GLY A 151 13.08 -27.51 -0.91
N VAL A 152 13.28 -26.22 -0.66
CA VAL A 152 12.26 -25.17 -0.53
C VAL A 152 12.57 -24.04 -1.53
N PRO A 153 11.59 -23.22 -1.93
CA PRO A 153 11.84 -22.09 -2.82
C PRO A 153 12.90 -21.13 -2.25
N VAL A 154 13.81 -20.68 -3.11
CA VAL A 154 14.74 -19.58 -2.81
C VAL A 154 14.34 -18.39 -3.66
N VAL A 155 13.92 -17.30 -3.02
CA VAL A 155 13.36 -16.10 -3.66
C VAL A 155 14.34 -14.94 -3.49
N PRO A 156 15.21 -14.66 -4.46
CA PRO A 156 16.06 -13.48 -4.43
C PRO A 156 15.24 -12.20 -4.57
N VAL A 157 15.58 -11.18 -3.79
CA VAL A 157 15.10 -9.80 -3.94
C VAL A 157 15.99 -9.10 -4.96
N LEU A 158 15.41 -8.75 -6.10
CA LEU A 158 16.12 -8.12 -7.22
C LEU A 158 15.45 -6.78 -7.55
N THR A 159 16.22 -5.70 -7.46
CA THR A 159 15.68 -4.36 -7.77
C THR A 159 15.57 -4.15 -9.27
N VAL A 160 14.77 -3.17 -9.68
CA VAL A 160 14.58 -2.82 -11.11
C VAL A 160 15.93 -2.56 -11.78
N ASN A 161 16.86 -1.87 -11.10
CA ASN A 161 18.20 -1.63 -11.63
C ASN A 161 19.01 -2.92 -11.81
N GLN A 162 18.93 -3.86 -10.87
CA GLN A 162 19.61 -5.16 -10.96
C GLN A 162 19.07 -6.01 -12.12
N LEU A 163 17.77 -5.96 -12.40
CA LEU A 163 17.18 -6.66 -13.55
C LEU A 163 17.73 -6.16 -14.91
N GLY A 164 18.14 -4.89 -14.96
CA GLY A 164 18.84 -4.32 -16.12
C GLY A 164 20.21 -4.94 -16.38
N GLN A 165 20.82 -5.58 -15.38
CA GLN A 165 22.14 -6.20 -15.45
C GLN A 165 22.04 -7.68 -15.84
N GLU A 166 23.10 -8.21 -16.47
CA GLU A 166 23.15 -9.62 -16.87
C GLU A 166 23.08 -10.57 -15.67
N GLU A 167 23.89 -10.32 -14.64
CA GLU A 167 23.90 -11.17 -13.44
C GLU A 167 22.52 -11.20 -12.75
N GLY A 168 21.80 -10.08 -12.69
CA GLY A 168 20.45 -10.03 -12.13
C GLY A 168 19.47 -10.95 -12.88
N ARG A 169 19.55 -10.99 -14.21
CA ARG A 169 18.74 -11.92 -15.02
C ARG A 169 19.15 -13.38 -14.84
N LEU A 170 20.46 -13.65 -14.72
CA LEU A 170 20.97 -14.99 -14.45
C LEU A 170 20.50 -15.50 -13.08
N VAL A 171 20.54 -14.66 -12.05
CA VAL A 171 20.07 -14.99 -10.70
C VAL A 171 18.57 -15.26 -10.69
N ALA A 172 17.78 -14.42 -11.36
CA ALA A 172 16.34 -14.63 -11.49
C ALA A 172 16.01 -15.97 -12.19
N ALA A 173 16.71 -16.27 -13.30
CA ALA A 173 16.53 -17.51 -14.03
C ALA A 173 16.98 -18.74 -13.23
N ALA A 174 18.10 -18.64 -12.50
CA ALA A 174 18.63 -19.72 -11.66
C ALA A 174 17.70 -20.07 -10.49
N ALA A 175 17.04 -19.07 -9.90
CA ALA A 175 16.03 -19.26 -8.87
C ALA A 175 14.69 -19.77 -9.42
N GLY A 176 14.37 -19.44 -10.68
CA GLY A 176 13.06 -19.66 -11.30
C GLY A 176 11.95 -18.74 -10.76
N ARG A 177 12.19 -18.04 -9.65
CA ARG A 177 11.33 -16.99 -9.09
C ARG A 177 12.16 -15.87 -8.50
N CYS A 178 11.63 -14.67 -8.46
CA CYS A 178 12.24 -13.55 -7.74
C CYS A 178 11.17 -12.61 -7.19
N MET A 179 11.54 -11.83 -6.18
CA MET A 179 10.73 -10.70 -5.73
C MET A 179 11.30 -9.39 -6.25
N VAL A 180 10.46 -8.54 -6.83
CA VAL A 180 10.82 -7.24 -7.41
C VAL A 180 10.14 -6.12 -6.62
N PRO A 181 10.90 -5.31 -5.88
CA PRO A 181 10.40 -4.12 -5.20
C PRO A 181 9.97 -3.05 -6.21
N ALA A 182 8.67 -2.89 -6.44
CA ALA A 182 8.16 -2.02 -7.50
C ALA A 182 7.39 -0.80 -7.00
N PHE A 183 6.81 -0.89 -5.80
CA PHE A 183 5.93 0.12 -5.21
C PHE A 183 6.30 0.42 -3.76
N GLY A 184 5.72 1.50 -3.23
CA GLY A 184 5.91 1.91 -1.85
C GLY A 184 6.84 3.10 -1.68
N THR A 185 7.26 3.32 -0.45
CA THR A 185 7.88 4.57 -0.01
C THR A 185 9.40 4.63 -0.19
N GLY A 186 10.06 3.53 -0.56
CA GLY A 186 11.52 3.44 -0.65
C GLY A 186 12.24 3.39 0.70
N ASN A 187 11.58 2.83 1.72
CA ASN A 187 12.15 2.69 3.06
C ASN A 187 13.21 1.57 3.14
N ARG A 188 13.91 1.49 4.28
CA ARG A 188 14.98 0.52 4.53
C ARG A 188 14.52 -0.95 4.65
N ASP A 189 13.23 -1.20 4.84
CA ASP A 189 12.71 -2.56 5.04
C ASP A 189 12.64 -3.33 3.71
N LEU A 190 12.58 -2.60 2.58
CA LEU A 190 12.56 -3.17 1.23
C LEU A 190 13.45 -2.36 0.27
N ARG A 191 14.65 -2.86 0.00
CA ARG A 191 15.63 -2.24 -0.90
C ARG A 191 15.05 -2.06 -2.30
N GLY A 192 15.32 -0.92 -2.93
CA GLY A 192 14.89 -0.64 -4.31
C GLY A 192 13.40 -0.37 -4.50
N ALA A 193 12.60 -0.34 -3.42
CA ALA A 193 11.21 0.07 -3.51
C ALA A 193 11.09 1.48 -4.10
N GLY A 194 10.29 1.63 -5.16
CA GLY A 194 10.15 2.89 -5.90
C GLY A 194 11.23 3.15 -6.95
N GLU A 195 12.20 2.24 -7.14
CA GLU A 195 13.11 2.30 -8.30
C GLU A 195 12.32 2.25 -9.62
N GLY A 196 12.85 2.94 -10.64
CA GLY A 196 12.14 3.17 -11.89
C GLY A 196 11.06 4.25 -11.81
N GLY A 197 10.80 4.83 -10.63
CA GLY A 197 9.90 5.97 -10.47
C GLY A 197 8.50 5.70 -11.03
N THR A 198 8.05 6.58 -11.93
CA THR A 198 6.73 6.54 -12.58
C THR A 198 6.64 5.60 -13.77
N LEU A 199 7.69 4.82 -14.07
CA LEU A 199 7.61 3.81 -15.13
C LEU A 199 6.51 2.80 -14.80
N PRO A 200 5.66 2.43 -15.78
CA PRO A 200 4.70 1.35 -15.61
C PRO A 200 5.39 0.05 -15.20
N LEU A 201 4.72 -0.78 -14.41
CA LEU A 201 5.23 -2.05 -13.90
C LEU A 201 5.69 -2.98 -15.03
N ALA A 202 4.91 -3.07 -16.12
CA ALA A 202 5.30 -3.85 -17.29
C ALA A 202 6.67 -3.42 -17.87
N LYS A 203 7.02 -2.13 -17.78
CA LYS A 203 8.33 -1.62 -18.20
C LYS A 203 9.43 -1.89 -17.20
N LYS A 204 9.14 -1.83 -15.89
CA LYS A 204 10.09 -2.25 -14.83
C LYS A 204 10.48 -3.72 -14.98
N LEU A 205 9.56 -4.56 -15.47
CA LEU A 205 9.74 -6.01 -15.58
C LEU A 205 10.14 -6.49 -16.98
N GLU A 206 10.25 -5.60 -17.97
CA GLU A 206 10.65 -5.92 -19.35
C GLU A 206 11.94 -6.78 -19.43
N PRO A 207 12.97 -6.58 -18.58
CA PRO A 207 14.17 -7.42 -18.63
C PRO A 207 13.96 -8.90 -18.29
N LEU A 208 12.84 -9.26 -17.66
CA LEU A 208 12.48 -10.65 -17.32
C LEU A 208 11.60 -11.31 -18.38
N ALA A 209 11.15 -10.57 -19.39
CA ALA A 209 10.31 -11.10 -20.45
C ALA A 209 11.03 -12.25 -21.18
N GLY A 210 10.35 -13.40 -21.29
CA GLY A 210 10.88 -14.60 -21.96
C GLY A 210 11.79 -15.49 -21.09
N LEU A 211 12.16 -15.07 -19.88
CA LEU A 211 12.99 -15.89 -18.97
C LEU A 211 12.19 -16.98 -18.23
N ARG A 212 10.85 -16.99 -18.35
CA ARG A 212 9.94 -17.91 -17.64
C ARG A 212 10.18 -17.93 -16.12
N VAL A 213 10.40 -16.75 -15.55
CA VAL A 213 10.57 -16.54 -14.11
C VAL A 213 9.25 -16.07 -13.52
N GLY A 214 8.83 -16.70 -12.42
CA GLY A 214 7.69 -16.22 -11.64
C GLY A 214 8.06 -15.02 -10.78
N VAL A 215 7.33 -13.92 -10.90
CA VAL A 215 7.64 -12.66 -10.22
C VAL A 215 6.66 -12.38 -9.09
N ARG A 216 7.17 -12.15 -7.89
CA ARG A 216 6.43 -11.55 -6.77
C ARG A 216 6.71 -10.06 -6.70
N ILE A 217 5.67 -9.24 -6.54
CA ILE A 217 5.83 -7.78 -6.48
C ILE A 217 5.89 -7.29 -5.04
N GLY A 218 7.01 -6.66 -4.67
CA GLY A 218 7.19 -6.06 -3.37
C GLY A 218 6.60 -4.65 -3.28
N ILE A 219 5.81 -4.40 -2.24
CA ILE A 219 5.17 -3.12 -1.92
C ILE A 219 5.62 -2.65 -0.53
N ALA A 220 6.40 -1.58 -0.48
CA ALA A 220 6.92 -1.04 0.78
C ALA A 220 5.90 -0.12 1.47
N LEU A 221 5.32 -0.57 2.58
CA LEU A 221 4.26 0.12 3.31
C LEU A 221 4.78 1.10 4.37
N ARG A 222 5.93 0.83 5.01
CA ARG A 222 6.45 1.71 6.07
C ARG A 222 6.67 3.12 5.53
N PRO A 223 6.14 4.18 6.16
CA PRO A 223 6.33 5.55 5.71
C PRO A 223 7.78 6.03 5.88
N VAL A 224 8.14 7.05 5.09
CA VAL A 224 9.39 7.79 5.22
C VAL A 224 9.07 9.18 5.76
N VAL A 225 9.72 9.54 6.86
CA VAL A 225 9.60 10.86 7.49
C VAL A 225 10.98 11.50 7.55
N GLN A 226 11.06 12.78 7.21
CA GLN A 226 12.26 13.60 7.32
C GLN A 226 11.96 14.82 8.17
N PRO A 227 12.69 15.05 9.28
CA PRO A 227 13.74 14.18 9.85
C PRO A 227 13.20 12.84 10.35
N ALA A 228 14.05 11.80 10.34
CA ALA A 228 13.66 10.43 10.69
C ALA A 228 13.18 10.30 12.15
N LEU A 229 12.10 9.55 12.36
CA LEU A 229 11.45 9.37 13.67
C LEU A 229 12.00 8.20 14.50
N GLY A 230 12.75 7.28 13.87
CA GLY A 230 13.16 6.00 14.49
C GLY A 230 12.01 5.00 14.73
N ARG A 231 10.76 5.38 14.43
CA ARG A 231 9.53 4.58 14.56
C ARG A 231 8.61 4.79 13.34
N TRP A 232 7.48 4.07 13.29
CA TRP A 232 6.54 4.13 12.16
C TRP A 232 5.94 5.53 11.93
N GLY A 233 5.47 6.16 12.99
CA GLY A 233 4.76 7.44 12.93
C GLY A 233 3.28 7.28 13.30
N ASP A 234 2.78 8.28 14.02
CA ASP A 234 1.37 8.38 14.43
C ASP A 234 0.52 8.86 13.24
N ASP A 235 -0.81 8.82 13.36
CA ASP A 235 -1.70 9.28 12.30
C ASP A 235 -1.49 10.76 11.94
N LEU A 236 -1.93 11.16 10.75
CA LEU A 236 -1.72 12.51 10.21
C LEU A 236 -2.65 13.57 10.82
N GLY A 237 -3.70 13.19 11.55
CA GLY A 237 -4.74 14.10 12.03
C GLY A 237 -4.16 15.36 12.71
N PRO A 238 -3.29 15.23 13.72
CA PRO A 238 -2.68 16.39 14.37
C PRO A 238 -1.87 17.29 13.44
N LEU A 239 -1.33 16.78 12.33
CA LEU A 239 -0.57 17.55 11.35
C LEU A 239 -1.45 18.19 10.27
N THR A 240 -2.68 17.72 10.08
CA THR A 240 -3.62 18.28 9.11
C THR A 240 -4.47 19.40 9.69
N GLU A 241 -4.54 19.52 11.02
CA GLU A 241 -5.18 20.65 11.70
C GLU A 241 -4.46 21.99 11.36
N PRO A 242 -5.18 22.99 10.82
CA PRO A 242 -4.62 24.28 10.40
C PRO A 242 -3.94 25.07 11.52
N GLU A 243 -4.39 24.91 12.77
CA GLU A 243 -3.75 25.49 13.95
C GLU A 243 -2.38 24.87 14.25
N ASN A 244 -2.20 23.59 13.95
CA ASN A 244 -1.01 22.83 14.30
C ASN A 244 0.08 22.97 13.24
N ALA A 245 -0.27 22.87 11.96
CA ALA A 245 0.70 22.94 10.88
C ALA A 245 0.16 23.55 9.59
N GLU A 246 1.08 24.07 8.78
CA GLU A 246 0.84 24.42 7.39
C GLU A 246 1.20 23.24 6.49
N VAL A 247 0.24 22.76 5.70
CA VAL A 247 0.49 21.74 4.69
C VAL A 247 1.03 22.37 3.41
N ARG A 248 2.17 21.85 2.94
CA ARG A 248 2.81 22.23 1.68
C ARG A 248 2.86 21.04 0.73
N THR A 249 2.50 21.30 -0.53
CA THR A 249 2.54 20.33 -1.63
C THR A 249 3.88 20.33 -2.36
N SER A 250 4.69 21.38 -2.22
CA SER A 250 6.08 21.40 -2.67
C SER A 250 6.96 20.66 -1.65
N SER A 251 7.20 19.37 -1.90
CA SER A 251 8.04 18.52 -1.04
C SER A 251 8.93 17.63 -1.91
N GLU A 252 10.09 17.24 -1.38
CA GLU A 252 10.89 16.13 -1.94
C GLU A 252 10.23 14.76 -1.68
N LEU A 253 9.34 14.71 -0.69
CA LEU A 253 8.45 13.59 -0.39
C LEU A 253 7.03 13.89 -0.90
N ASP A 254 5.98 13.32 -0.29
CA ASP A 254 4.60 13.59 -0.74
C ASP A 254 4.08 14.94 -0.26
N ARG A 255 4.28 15.24 1.02
CA ARG A 255 3.84 16.48 1.67
C ARG A 255 4.89 16.96 2.66
N SER A 256 4.94 18.27 2.86
CA SER A 256 5.67 18.85 3.97
C SER A 256 4.71 19.57 4.91
N PHE A 257 4.95 19.46 6.21
CA PHE A 257 4.17 20.08 7.27
C PHE A 257 5.09 21.05 8.01
N VAL A 258 4.71 22.33 8.07
CA VAL A 258 5.45 23.34 8.84
C VAL A 258 4.67 23.66 10.10
N VAL A 259 5.25 23.30 11.24
CA VAL A 259 4.60 23.40 12.55
C VAL A 259 4.38 24.86 12.92
N ARG A 260 3.14 25.22 13.29
CA ARG A 260 2.73 26.58 13.66
C ARG A 260 2.76 26.81 15.17
N GLN A 261 2.41 25.78 15.94
CA GLN A 261 2.42 25.80 17.40
C GLN A 261 3.11 24.54 17.94
N PRO A 262 3.66 24.55 19.18
CA PRO A 262 4.29 23.37 19.73
C PRO A 262 3.36 22.15 19.70
N LEU A 263 3.83 21.05 19.12
CA LEU A 263 3.05 19.84 18.89
C LEU A 263 3.86 18.61 19.31
N GLU A 264 3.27 17.71 20.10
CA GLU A 264 3.81 16.38 20.31
C GLU A 264 3.24 15.46 19.23
N TRP A 265 4.10 14.93 18.38
CA TRP A 265 3.67 14.01 17.34
C TRP A 265 4.77 12.99 17.07
N SER A 266 4.38 11.72 17.01
CA SER A 266 5.32 10.62 16.82
C SER A 266 6.42 10.54 17.89
N GLY A 267 6.06 10.86 19.15
CA GLY A 267 6.97 10.76 20.31
C GLY A 267 8.10 11.77 20.30
N ARG A 268 7.98 12.79 19.45
CA ARG A 268 8.86 13.93 19.38
C ARG A 268 8.03 15.19 19.59
N ARG A 269 8.60 16.11 20.37
CA ARG A 269 8.13 17.48 20.45
C ARG A 269 8.65 18.27 19.27
N TRP A 270 7.74 18.88 18.54
CA TRP A 270 8.03 19.79 17.43
C TRP A 270 7.81 21.23 17.86
N THR A 271 8.69 22.11 17.40
CA THR A 271 8.68 23.54 17.70
C THR A 271 8.16 24.34 16.52
N PRO A 272 7.56 25.53 16.76
CA PRO A 272 7.09 26.39 15.69
C PRO A 272 8.19 26.70 14.68
N GLY A 273 7.87 26.59 13.39
CA GLY A 273 8.79 26.79 12.27
C GLY A 273 9.58 25.54 11.86
N GLU A 274 9.60 24.47 12.68
CA GLU A 274 10.13 23.19 12.21
C GLU A 274 9.27 22.62 11.09
N ALA A 275 9.94 22.00 10.12
CA ALA A 275 9.29 21.33 9.02
C ALA A 275 9.58 19.83 9.07
N LEU A 276 8.58 19.04 8.70
CA LEU A 276 8.77 17.63 8.39
C LEU A 276 8.18 17.30 7.03
N ALA A 277 8.91 16.52 6.25
CA ALA A 277 8.44 15.96 4.99
C ALA A 277 8.05 14.50 5.20
N ILE A 278 6.97 14.05 4.56
CA ILE A 278 6.42 12.70 4.74
C ILE A 278 6.07 12.09 3.39
N ARG A 279 6.44 10.82 3.21
CA ARG A 279 5.94 9.93 2.15
C ARG A 279 5.30 8.69 2.79
N TRP A 280 4.09 8.34 2.39
CA TRP A 280 3.37 7.21 2.97
C TRP A 280 2.63 6.39 1.91
N TRP A 281 2.19 5.19 2.28
CA TRP A 281 1.35 4.35 1.45
C TRP A 281 0.06 4.05 2.20
N ASP A 282 -1.08 4.44 1.65
CA ASP A 282 -2.42 4.16 2.21
C ASP A 282 -3.16 3.12 1.35
N ALA A 283 -4.40 2.80 1.73
CA ALA A 283 -5.23 1.81 1.03
C ALA A 283 -5.50 2.19 -0.44
N SER A 284 -5.61 3.47 -0.78
CA SER A 284 -5.87 3.90 -2.16
C SER A 284 -4.64 3.73 -3.06
N ARG A 285 -3.43 4.02 -2.55
CA ARG A 285 -2.19 3.71 -3.27
C ARG A 285 -1.94 2.22 -3.38
N LEU A 286 -2.24 1.46 -2.32
CA LEU A 286 -2.19 -0.01 -2.36
C LEU A 286 -3.14 -0.57 -3.43
N HIS A 287 -4.37 -0.07 -3.49
CA HIS A 287 -5.35 -0.44 -4.50
C HIS A 287 -4.86 -0.17 -5.92
N ALA A 288 -4.30 1.01 -6.16
CA ALA A 288 -3.73 1.34 -7.47
C ALA A 288 -2.56 0.42 -7.85
N SER A 289 -1.67 0.08 -6.91
CA SER A 289 -0.57 -0.86 -7.15
C SER A 289 -1.06 -2.27 -7.47
N LEU A 290 -2.02 -2.80 -6.69
CA LEU A 290 -2.56 -4.14 -6.92
C LEU A 290 -3.33 -4.21 -8.24
N ALA A 291 -4.09 -3.16 -8.57
CA ALA A 291 -4.72 -3.05 -9.89
C ALA A 291 -3.66 -3.07 -11.00
N GLU A 292 -2.56 -2.32 -10.88
CA GLU A 292 -1.49 -2.36 -11.88
C GLU A 292 -0.84 -3.75 -12.00
N ILE A 293 -0.61 -4.43 -10.88
CA ILE A 293 -0.10 -5.81 -10.83
C ILE A 293 -1.03 -6.76 -11.58
N ASP A 294 -2.35 -6.62 -11.42
CA ASP A 294 -3.35 -7.44 -12.09
C ASP A 294 -3.36 -7.29 -13.61
N HIS A 295 -2.96 -6.13 -14.13
CA HIS A 295 -2.92 -5.86 -15.56
C HIS A 295 -1.62 -6.34 -16.24
N VAL A 296 -0.58 -6.72 -15.49
CA VAL A 296 0.66 -7.24 -16.06
C VAL A 296 0.51 -8.70 -16.47
N THR A 297 0.79 -8.97 -17.75
CA THR A 297 0.67 -10.31 -18.35
C THR A 297 2.02 -11.02 -18.49
N LEU A 298 3.10 -10.27 -18.75
CA LEU A 298 4.46 -10.79 -18.89
C LEU A 298 5.46 -9.86 -18.20
N PRO A 299 6.41 -10.39 -17.40
CA PRO A 299 6.56 -11.80 -16.99
C PRO A 299 5.38 -12.30 -16.14
N GLU A 300 5.33 -13.61 -15.86
CA GLU A 300 4.28 -14.19 -15.02
C GLU A 300 4.35 -13.59 -13.61
N ILE A 301 3.26 -12.94 -13.19
CA ILE A 301 3.11 -12.48 -11.81
C ILE A 301 2.52 -13.61 -10.99
N VAL A 302 3.32 -14.15 -10.07
CA VAL A 302 2.97 -15.26 -9.18
C VAL A 302 2.61 -14.81 -7.77
N GLY A 303 2.54 -13.50 -7.51
CA GLY A 303 2.14 -12.98 -6.20
C GLY A 303 2.61 -11.57 -5.88
N TRP A 304 2.44 -11.18 -4.63
CA TRP A 304 2.89 -9.89 -4.08
C TRP A 304 3.24 -9.99 -2.60
N ASP A 305 4.08 -9.05 -2.17
CA ASP A 305 4.63 -8.96 -0.82
C ASP A 305 4.32 -7.57 -0.23
N LEU A 306 3.72 -7.53 0.95
CA LEU A 306 3.53 -6.31 1.73
C LEU A 306 4.63 -6.18 2.77
N VAL A 307 5.41 -5.10 2.69
CA VAL A 307 6.66 -4.97 3.45
C VAL A 307 6.74 -3.68 4.27
N PRO A 308 6.79 -3.77 5.61
CA PRO A 308 6.32 -4.88 6.46
C PRO A 308 4.81 -4.75 6.75
N LEU A 309 4.26 -5.69 7.52
CA LEU A 309 2.94 -5.58 8.16
C LEU A 309 2.89 -4.26 8.95
N PRO A 310 1.90 -3.39 8.69
CA PRO A 310 1.68 -2.21 9.50
C PRO A 310 1.40 -2.57 10.96
N PRO A 311 1.87 -1.77 11.93
CA PRO A 311 1.56 -2.03 13.33
C PRO A 311 0.08 -1.77 13.63
N ALA A 312 -0.45 -2.47 14.64
CA ALA A 312 -1.80 -2.28 15.13
C ALA A 312 -2.13 -0.82 15.49
N GLY A 313 -3.39 -0.45 15.26
CA GLY A 313 -3.96 0.88 15.52
C GLY A 313 -3.80 1.89 14.39
N ALA A 314 -4.33 3.09 14.59
CA ALA A 314 -4.18 4.21 13.66
C ALA A 314 -2.70 4.67 13.59
N ARG A 315 -2.15 4.69 12.38
CA ARG A 315 -0.73 4.93 12.11
C ARG A 315 -0.58 5.73 10.83
N LEU A 316 0.60 6.31 10.66
CA LEU A 316 0.95 6.97 9.41
C LEU A 316 0.90 5.99 8.22
N GLY A 317 0.10 6.33 7.19
CA GLY A 317 -0.15 5.47 6.03
C GLY A 317 -1.34 4.53 6.25
N ILE A 318 -1.24 3.31 5.73
CA ILE A 318 -2.21 2.25 6.00
C ILE A 318 -1.93 1.63 7.37
N GLY A 319 -2.91 1.65 8.27
CA GLY A 319 -2.87 0.90 9.53
C GLY A 319 -3.29 -0.56 9.33
N GLU A 320 -3.07 -1.40 10.34
CA GLU A 320 -3.41 -2.83 10.30
C GLU A 320 -4.91 -3.07 10.02
N GLU A 321 -5.79 -2.36 10.73
CA GLU A 321 -7.25 -2.45 10.56
C GLU A 321 -7.67 -2.09 9.12
N ALA A 322 -7.14 -0.98 8.58
CA ALA A 322 -7.41 -0.57 7.21
C ALA A 322 -6.86 -1.56 6.18
N LEU A 323 -5.71 -2.20 6.46
CA LEU A 323 -5.15 -3.23 5.60
C LEU A 323 -6.04 -4.48 5.58
N VAL A 324 -6.44 -4.98 6.74
CA VAL A 324 -7.31 -6.16 6.85
C VAL A 324 -8.67 -5.88 6.21
N GLY A 325 -9.28 -4.72 6.49
CA GLY A 325 -10.53 -4.30 5.86
C GLY A 325 -10.41 -4.23 4.33
N TYR A 326 -9.33 -3.62 3.82
CA TYR A 326 -9.06 -3.55 2.39
C TYR A 326 -8.93 -4.93 1.73
N LEU A 327 -8.14 -5.83 2.33
CA LEU A 327 -7.96 -7.19 1.82
C LEU A 327 -9.24 -8.04 1.94
N ALA A 328 -10.11 -7.73 2.91
CA ALA A 328 -11.45 -8.31 3.02
C ALA A 328 -12.45 -7.79 1.97
N GLY A 329 -12.05 -6.83 1.13
CA GLY A 329 -12.85 -6.26 0.04
C GLY A 329 -13.52 -4.92 0.36
N GLU A 330 -13.15 -4.26 1.46
CA GLU A 330 -13.63 -2.92 1.80
C GLU A 330 -12.79 -1.81 1.13
N GLY A 331 -13.34 -0.59 1.07
CA GLY A 331 -12.62 0.59 0.63
C GLY A 331 -12.35 0.63 -0.89
N PRO A 332 -11.28 1.30 -1.36
CA PRO A 332 -10.24 1.99 -0.58
C PRO A 332 -10.62 3.42 -0.14
N ALA A 333 -11.85 3.87 -0.42
CA ALA A 333 -12.31 5.22 -0.12
C ALA A 333 -12.90 5.34 1.29
N PRO A 334 -12.88 6.54 1.91
CA PRO A 334 -13.65 6.84 3.11
C PRO A 334 -15.14 6.51 2.96
N GLU A 335 -15.76 5.98 4.01
CA GLU A 335 -17.20 5.71 4.01
C GLU A 335 -17.95 6.96 4.52
N VAL A 336 -18.18 7.90 3.60
CA VAL A 336 -18.79 9.20 3.92
C VAL A 336 -20.31 9.09 4.07
N ARG A 337 -20.79 9.45 5.26
CA ARG A 337 -22.22 9.62 5.56
C ARG A 337 -22.49 11.07 5.93
N CYS A 338 -23.62 11.62 5.47
CA CYS A 338 -24.02 12.99 5.78
C CYS A 338 -25.41 13.01 6.41
N GLU A 339 -25.58 13.77 7.49
CA GLU A 339 -26.84 13.98 8.17
C GLU A 339 -27.19 15.47 8.18
N LEU A 340 -28.39 15.81 7.70
CA LEU A 340 -28.88 17.18 7.63
C LEU A 340 -29.84 17.46 8.78
N ALA A 341 -29.50 18.43 9.63
CA ALA A 341 -30.39 18.98 10.65
C ALA A 341 -30.94 20.33 10.19
N ARG A 342 -32.27 20.48 10.15
CA ARG A 342 -32.94 21.73 9.76
C ARG A 342 -33.79 22.28 10.89
N SER A 343 -33.63 23.57 11.17
CA SER A 343 -34.48 24.33 12.09
C SER A 343 -34.90 25.64 11.41
N GLY A 344 -36.14 25.69 10.93
CA GLY A 344 -36.66 26.80 10.13
C GLY A 344 -35.87 27.01 8.82
N GLY A 345 -35.30 28.22 8.66
CA GLY A 345 -34.45 28.58 7.53
C GLY A 345 -32.98 28.23 7.71
N THR A 346 -32.60 27.61 8.83
CA THR A 346 -31.20 27.28 9.15
C THR A 346 -30.97 25.79 9.00
N VAL A 347 -29.83 25.43 8.41
CA VAL A 347 -29.36 24.06 8.26
C VAL A 347 -27.97 23.89 8.89
N ARG A 348 -27.72 22.69 9.40
CA ARG A 348 -26.40 22.18 9.77
C ARG A 348 -26.24 20.78 9.19
N VAL A 349 -25.04 20.45 8.77
CA VAL A 349 -24.74 19.12 8.25
C VAL A 349 -23.61 18.51 9.08
N THR A 350 -23.80 17.25 9.43
CA THR A 350 -22.76 16.41 10.03
C THR A 350 -22.27 15.44 8.95
N LEU A 351 -20.98 15.46 8.66
CA LEU A 351 -20.28 14.46 7.85
C LEU A 351 -19.56 13.50 8.79
N THR A 352 -19.69 12.20 8.54
CA THR A 352 -18.99 11.15 9.30
C THR A 352 -18.30 10.20 8.34
N ASN A 353 -17.04 9.88 8.60
CA ASN A 353 -16.37 8.75 7.99
C ASN A 353 -16.47 7.54 8.91
N SER A 354 -17.36 6.59 8.60
CA SER A 354 -17.56 5.39 9.43
C SER A 354 -16.55 4.28 9.17
N GLY A 355 -15.73 4.42 8.13
CA GLY A 355 -14.77 3.40 7.70
C GLY A 355 -13.34 3.66 8.18
N PRO A 356 -12.44 2.67 8.00
CA PRO A 356 -11.04 2.76 8.41
C PRO A 356 -10.16 3.51 7.39
N PHE A 357 -10.72 3.94 6.25
CA PHE A 357 -9.99 4.55 5.15
C PHE A 357 -9.99 6.07 5.24
N THR A 358 -8.91 6.69 4.78
CA THR A 358 -8.73 8.15 4.81
C THR A 358 -8.74 8.75 3.42
N SER A 359 -9.12 10.02 3.31
CA SER A 359 -8.91 10.80 2.09
C SER A 359 -7.43 11.19 1.92
N ALA A 360 -7.07 11.65 0.74
CA ALA A 360 -5.82 12.36 0.52
C ALA A 360 -5.76 13.64 1.33
N VAL A 361 -4.53 14.04 1.67
CA VAL A 361 -4.23 15.37 2.19
C VAL A 361 -4.33 16.40 1.04
N SER A 362 -5.36 17.23 1.09
CA SER A 362 -5.66 18.29 0.10
C SER A 362 -6.44 19.44 0.73
N GLY A 363 -5.91 20.66 0.63
CA GLY A 363 -6.62 21.87 1.09
C GLY A 363 -7.74 22.37 0.15
N VAL A 364 -8.01 21.67 -0.94
CA VAL A 364 -8.99 22.10 -1.95
C VAL A 364 -9.98 21.03 -2.38
N SER A 365 -9.63 19.75 -2.22
CA SER A 365 -10.39 18.65 -2.80
C SER A 365 -11.21 17.85 -1.80
N ASN A 366 -11.09 18.07 -0.49
CA ASN A 366 -12.03 17.46 0.46
C ASN A 366 -12.98 18.54 0.94
N TRP A 367 -14.25 18.43 0.58
CA TRP A 367 -15.23 19.45 0.90
C TRP A 367 -16.65 18.91 1.04
N LEU A 368 -17.43 19.62 1.85
CA LEU A 368 -18.87 19.51 1.95
C LEU A 368 -19.51 20.83 1.50
N GLU A 369 -20.43 20.77 0.56
CA GLU A 369 -21.10 21.92 -0.03
C GLU A 369 -22.57 21.96 0.40
N ILE A 370 -23.02 23.11 0.89
CA ILE A 370 -24.44 23.40 1.11
C ILE A 370 -24.86 24.51 0.14
N ALA A 371 -25.79 24.20 -0.75
CA ALA A 371 -26.32 25.14 -1.73
C ALA A 371 -27.82 25.38 -1.52
N ALA A 372 -28.24 26.64 -1.60
CA ALA A 372 -29.64 27.01 -1.60
C ALA A 372 -30.23 26.78 -3.00
N SER A 373 -31.43 26.18 -3.08
CA SER A 373 -32.14 26.08 -4.36
C SER A 373 -32.54 27.44 -4.93
N GLN A 374 -32.73 28.43 -4.05
CA GLN A 374 -33.15 29.80 -4.35
C GLN A 374 -32.65 30.74 -3.25
N GLY A 375 -32.40 32.00 -3.60
CA GLY A 375 -31.88 33.00 -2.67
C GLY A 375 -30.39 32.82 -2.41
N SER A 376 -29.95 33.33 -1.26
CA SER A 376 -28.55 33.30 -0.82
C SER A 376 -28.36 32.48 0.45
N VAL A 377 -27.12 32.10 0.73
CA VAL A 377 -26.70 31.48 1.98
C VAL A 377 -25.95 32.48 2.85
N VAL A 378 -26.15 32.39 4.16
CA VAL A 378 -25.37 33.11 5.17
C VAL A 378 -24.84 32.09 6.16
N VAL A 379 -23.53 32.02 6.33
CA VAL A 379 -22.86 31.06 7.21
C VAL A 379 -22.35 31.78 8.46
N SER A 380 -22.53 31.18 9.64
CA SER A 380 -22.05 31.77 10.90
C SER A 380 -20.54 31.61 11.09
N ASP A 381 -20.03 30.41 10.82
CA ASP A 381 -18.66 29.98 11.08
C ASP A 381 -18.38 28.66 10.34
N ARG A 382 -17.14 28.15 10.45
CA ARG A 382 -16.70 26.90 9.80
C ARG A 382 -17.23 25.62 10.45
N GLY A 383 -17.75 25.70 11.67
CA GLY A 383 -17.98 24.54 12.52
C GLY A 383 -16.66 23.88 12.89
N SER A 384 -16.57 22.56 12.70
CA SER A 384 -15.33 21.81 12.92
C SER A 384 -14.44 21.71 11.68
N PHE A 385 -14.91 22.13 10.50
CA PHE A 385 -14.13 22.05 9.26
C PHE A 385 -13.01 23.08 9.22
N ASP A 386 -11.90 22.79 8.57
CA ASP A 386 -10.73 23.69 8.47
C ASP A 386 -11.02 25.10 7.94
N SER A 387 -11.86 25.20 6.91
CA SER A 387 -12.17 26.50 6.31
C SER A 387 -13.50 26.52 5.58
N ILE A 388 -13.91 27.72 5.18
CA ILE A 388 -15.12 27.95 4.37
C ILE A 388 -14.78 28.74 3.11
N GLU A 389 -15.51 28.45 2.04
CA GLU A 389 -15.45 29.17 0.78
C GLU A 389 -16.87 29.46 0.29
N LEU A 390 -17.17 30.73 0.06
CA LEU A 390 -18.46 31.17 -0.48
C LEU A 390 -18.41 31.20 -2.01
N GLY A 391 -19.49 30.78 -2.66
CA GLY A 391 -19.54 30.72 -4.11
C GLY A 391 -20.93 30.63 -4.69
N THR A 392 -20.96 30.45 -6.01
CA THR A 392 -22.18 30.21 -6.78
C THR A 392 -22.01 28.96 -7.64
N ARG A 393 -23.12 28.24 -7.84
CA ARG A 393 -23.20 27.15 -8.82
C ARG A 393 -23.79 27.66 -10.13
N GLN A 394 -22.95 27.81 -11.16
CA GLN A 394 -23.40 28.16 -12.51
C GLN A 394 -23.29 26.94 -13.42
N ARG A 395 -24.41 26.46 -13.95
CA ARG A 395 -24.48 25.27 -14.83
C ARG A 395 -23.82 24.01 -14.25
N GLY A 396 -23.82 23.88 -12.93
CA GLY A 396 -23.20 22.76 -12.21
C GLY A 396 -21.75 22.99 -11.81
N GLU A 397 -21.09 24.01 -12.34
CA GLU A 397 -19.71 24.38 -11.98
C GLU A 397 -19.68 25.29 -10.75
N TRP A 398 -18.65 25.10 -9.92
CA TRP A 398 -18.39 25.97 -8.78
C TRP A 398 -17.61 27.20 -9.21
N LYS A 399 -18.07 28.37 -8.77
CA LYS A 399 -17.34 29.62 -8.92
C LYS A 399 -17.21 30.30 -7.57
N ALA A 400 -15.97 30.39 -7.09
CA ALA A 400 -15.62 31.16 -5.89
C ALA A 400 -16.01 32.62 -6.08
N LEU A 401 -16.58 33.25 -5.06
CA LEU A 401 -16.98 34.65 -5.09
C LEU A 401 -16.12 35.50 -4.17
N VAL A 402 -15.81 36.71 -4.63
CA VAL A 402 -15.26 37.81 -3.83
C VAL A 402 -16.31 38.93 -3.87
N GLY A 403 -17.42 38.77 -3.14
CA GLY A 403 -18.57 39.68 -3.18
C GLY A 403 -19.69 39.30 -2.19
N GLU A 404 -20.75 40.12 -2.11
CA GLU A 404 -21.70 40.11 -0.97
C GLU A 404 -22.75 38.98 -0.98
N VAL A 405 -23.02 38.32 -2.11
CA VAL A 405 -24.16 37.37 -2.21
C VAL A 405 -23.71 36.04 -2.82
N ALA A 406 -23.64 35.00 -2.00
CA ALA A 406 -23.38 33.62 -2.40
C ALA A 406 -24.65 32.76 -2.32
N ASP A 407 -24.82 31.82 -3.25
CA ASP A 407 -25.92 30.83 -3.21
C ASP A 407 -25.49 29.47 -2.64
N ALA A 408 -24.20 29.31 -2.39
CA ALA A 408 -23.63 28.11 -1.81
C ALA A 408 -22.38 28.40 -0.97
N VAL A 409 -22.10 27.49 -0.05
CA VAL A 409 -20.91 27.48 0.80
C VAL A 409 -20.26 26.10 0.73
N ARG A 410 -18.93 26.07 0.60
CA ARG A 410 -18.11 24.86 0.78
C ARG A 410 -17.39 24.95 2.11
N PHE A 411 -17.60 23.95 2.95
CA PHE A 411 -16.78 23.63 4.11
C PHE A 411 -15.66 22.72 3.63
N ARG A 412 -14.41 23.12 3.83
CA ARG A 412 -13.24 22.40 3.34
C ARG A 412 -12.51 21.75 4.49
N GLU A 413 -11.95 20.58 4.21
CA GLU A 413 -11.19 19.76 5.13
C GLU A 413 -9.85 19.42 4.50
N THR A 414 -8.76 19.40 5.27
CA THR A 414 -7.45 19.03 4.75
C THR A 414 -7.35 17.52 4.54
N GLN A 415 -7.92 16.73 5.45
CA GLN A 415 -7.97 15.28 5.39
C GLN A 415 -9.20 14.78 6.14
N ILE A 416 -9.92 13.82 5.57
CA ILE A 416 -10.96 13.08 6.27
C ILE A 416 -10.35 11.78 6.81
N GLY A 417 -10.14 11.72 8.12
CA GLY A 417 -9.54 10.59 8.85
C GLY A 417 -10.54 9.49 9.21
N PRO A 418 -10.06 8.30 9.62
CA PRO A 418 -10.92 7.21 10.09
C PRO A 418 -11.75 7.61 11.32
N GLY A 419 -13.04 7.28 11.32
CA GLY A 419 -13.95 7.58 12.43
C GLY A 419 -14.25 9.07 12.64
N GLU A 420 -13.75 9.95 11.77
CA GLU A 420 -13.88 11.39 11.94
C GLU A 420 -15.32 11.86 11.75
N GLN A 421 -15.72 12.82 12.59
CA GLN A 421 -17.03 13.45 12.54
C GLN A 421 -16.87 14.97 12.47
N LEU A 422 -17.33 15.55 11.36
CA LEU A 422 -17.27 16.98 11.09
C LEU A 422 -18.67 17.57 11.06
N THR A 423 -18.88 18.68 11.76
CA THR A 423 -20.16 19.39 11.78
C THR A 423 -19.98 20.80 11.25
N THR A 424 -20.81 21.21 10.30
CA THR A 424 -20.77 22.57 9.77
C THR A 424 -21.21 23.60 10.80
N GLY A 425 -20.76 24.84 10.63
CA GLY A 425 -21.43 26.00 11.23
C GLY A 425 -22.87 26.12 10.74
N SER A 426 -23.63 27.04 11.32
CA SER A 426 -25.03 27.25 10.94
C SER A 426 -25.11 27.95 9.59
N VAL A 427 -25.84 27.38 8.63
CA VAL A 427 -26.10 27.97 7.31
C VAL A 427 -27.56 28.40 7.23
N ARG A 428 -27.80 29.70 7.15
CA ARG A 428 -29.12 30.29 6.97
C ARG A 428 -29.41 30.48 5.49
N LEU A 429 -30.54 29.95 5.03
CA LEU A 429 -31.10 30.19 3.70
C LEU A 429 -31.98 31.45 3.76
N THR A 430 -31.71 32.44 2.91
CA THR A 430 -32.43 33.72 2.95
C THR A 430 -33.85 33.64 2.38
N ALA A 431 -34.11 32.71 1.46
CA ALA A 431 -35.45 32.44 0.95
C ALA A 431 -36.19 31.42 1.82
N THR A 432 -37.40 31.79 2.27
CA THR A 432 -38.21 31.04 3.25
C THR A 432 -38.61 29.62 2.80
N ARG A 433 -38.64 29.37 1.49
CA ARG A 433 -38.96 28.06 0.89
C ARG A 433 -37.77 27.42 0.16
N ALA A 434 -36.55 27.92 0.38
CA ALA A 434 -35.37 27.32 -0.21
C ALA A 434 -35.16 25.89 0.32
N LYS A 435 -34.90 24.97 -0.61
CA LYS A 435 -34.39 23.63 -0.31
C LYS A 435 -32.88 23.71 -0.15
N ALA A 436 -32.34 22.93 0.77
CA ALA A 436 -30.90 22.74 0.87
C ALA A 436 -30.49 21.56 -0.03
N ARG A 437 -29.45 21.75 -0.84
CA ARG A 437 -28.74 20.67 -1.52
C ARG A 437 -27.41 20.49 -0.83
N VAL A 438 -27.09 19.25 -0.45
CA VAL A 438 -25.85 18.93 0.23
C VAL A 438 -25.05 17.98 -0.65
N ARG A 439 -23.82 18.36 -0.97
CA ARG A 439 -22.88 17.55 -1.75
C ARG A 439 -21.59 17.39 -0.98
N TRP A 440 -20.88 16.32 -1.23
CA TRP A 440 -19.55 16.14 -0.71
C TRP A 440 -18.64 15.58 -1.78
N HIS A 441 -17.36 15.81 -1.60
CA HIS A 441 -16.31 15.35 -2.48
C HIS A 441 -15.06 15.07 -1.65
N VAL A 442 -14.41 13.96 -1.95
CA VAL A 442 -13.14 13.55 -1.34
C VAL A 442 -12.18 13.14 -2.45
N LEU A 443 -10.91 13.52 -2.29
CA LEU A 443 -9.83 13.07 -3.15
C LEU A 443 -9.15 11.87 -2.49
N LEU A 444 -8.86 10.82 -3.25
CA LEU A 444 -8.04 9.71 -2.81
C LEU A 444 -6.58 9.95 -3.20
N SER A 445 -5.65 9.32 -2.48
CA SER A 445 -4.21 9.51 -2.69
C SER A 445 -3.70 8.94 -4.03
N SER A 446 -4.50 8.09 -4.69
CA SER A 446 -4.30 7.66 -6.09
C SER A 446 -4.62 8.76 -7.11
N GLY A 447 -5.27 9.86 -6.68
CA GLY A 447 -5.81 10.91 -7.54
C GLY A 447 -7.28 10.69 -7.95
N GLN A 448 -7.88 9.56 -7.58
CA GLN A 448 -9.30 9.31 -7.83
C GLN A 448 -10.19 10.23 -6.99
N GLU A 449 -11.26 10.73 -7.59
CA GLU A 449 -12.27 11.55 -6.92
C GLU A 449 -13.51 10.71 -6.58
N VAL A 450 -14.02 10.87 -5.37
CA VAL A 450 -15.26 10.23 -4.91
C VAL A 450 -16.20 11.33 -4.40
N SER A 451 -17.45 11.27 -4.79
CA SER A 451 -18.44 12.29 -4.42
C SER A 451 -19.82 11.70 -4.21
N GLY A 452 -20.66 12.45 -3.51
CA GLY A 452 -22.05 12.09 -3.27
C GLY A 452 -22.93 13.31 -3.02
N GLU A 453 -24.24 13.09 -3.04
CA GLU A 453 -25.25 14.12 -2.80
C GLU A 453 -26.34 13.55 -1.88
N LEU A 454 -26.81 14.35 -0.92
CA LEU A 454 -28.03 14.05 -0.19
C LEU A 454 -29.24 14.52 -0.99
N THR A 455 -30.28 13.70 -1.04
CA THR A 455 -31.55 14.07 -1.65
C THR A 455 -32.06 15.39 -1.07
N PRO A 456 -32.45 16.37 -1.91
CA PRO A 456 -32.81 17.71 -1.43
C PRO A 456 -33.98 17.68 -0.43
N GLN A 457 -33.80 18.29 0.75
CA GLN A 457 -34.85 18.45 1.77
C GLN A 457 -35.34 19.89 1.89
#